data_AF-A0A1Q5XDM3-F1
#
_entry.id   AF-A0A1Q5XDM3-F1
#
_cell.length_a   1.000
_cell.length_b   1.000
_cell.length_c   1.000
_cell.angle_alpha   90.00
_cell.angle_beta   90.00
_cell.angle_gamma   90.00
#
_symmetry.space_group_name_H-M   'P 1'
#
loop_
_entity.id
_entity.type
_entity.pdbx_description
1 polymer ?
#
loop_
_entity_poly.entity_id
_entity_poly.type
_entity_poly.pdbx_seq_one_letter_code
_entity_poly.pdbx_strand_id
1 'polypeptide(L)'
;MDYIIKLAFVLLIFVYSWFFQIQNQEWDMLRSMLKDANNIAVHDASQELNESARAQGRLIIDPAEAFATFRQSLQANLGLDDGLSPLAGSRLQTQVKIVKFDIVDQSSGVTFPFLYEDSNYGITKYIQGPSVIAVIETAHPVLISRAKVQEAIIVPAVQEYKMND
;
A
#
# COMPACT_ATOMS: atom_id res chain seq x y z
N MET A 1 -5.37 4.55 -52.89
CA MET A 1 -4.28 5.10 -52.06
C MET A 1 -4.82 5.86 -50.85
N ASP A 2 -5.68 6.87 -51.03
CA ASP A 2 -6.27 7.65 -49.93
C ASP A 2 -7.02 6.80 -48.87
N TYR A 3 -7.89 5.88 -49.30
CA TYR A 3 -8.60 4.98 -48.38
C TYR A 3 -7.69 4.04 -47.58
N ILE A 4 -6.56 3.62 -48.17
CA ILE A 4 -5.61 2.71 -47.50
C ILE A 4 -4.87 3.48 -46.40
N ILE A 5 -4.47 4.73 -46.68
CA ILE A 5 -3.81 5.60 -45.70
C ILE A 5 -4.77 5.94 -44.56
N LYS A 6 -6.02 6.29 -44.87
CA LYS A 6 -7.07 6.55 -43.86
C LYS A 6 -7.32 5.33 -42.98
N LEU A 7 -7.44 4.14 -43.58
CA LEU A 7 -7.63 2.89 -42.84
C LEU A 7 -6.43 2.59 -41.93
N ALA A 8 -5.21 2.73 -42.44
CA ALA A 8 -3.99 2.53 -41.65
C ALA A 8 -3.91 3.50 -40.47
N PHE A 9 -4.32 4.76 -40.66
CA PHE A 9 -4.34 5.76 -39.60
C PHE A 9 -5.37 5.45 -38.52
N VAL A 10 -6.59 5.03 -38.91
CA VAL A 10 -7.63 4.60 -37.97
C VAL A 10 -7.18 3.37 -37.18
N LEU A 11 -6.55 2.39 -37.83
CA LEU A 11 -6.03 1.20 -37.17
C LEU A 11 -4.92 1.56 -36.18
N LEU A 12 -4.03 2.49 -36.52
CA LEU A 12 -2.99 2.97 -35.62
C LEU A 12 -3.57 3.65 -34.38
N ILE A 13 -4.58 4.52 -34.54
CA ILE A 13 -5.27 5.15 -33.41
C ILE A 13 -5.93 4.10 -32.52
N PHE A 14 -6.59 3.10 -33.12
CA PHE A 14 -7.24 2.03 -32.39
C PHE A 14 -6.25 1.23 -31.54
N VAL A 15 -5.14 0.80 -32.15
CA VAL A 15 -4.08 0.06 -31.45
C VAL A 15 -3.48 0.89 -30.31
N TYR A 16 -3.22 2.18 -30.55
CA TYR A 16 -2.68 3.08 -29.52
C TYR A 16 -3.65 3.27 -28.35
N SER A 17 -4.95 3.48 -28.65
CA SER A 17 -6.00 3.58 -27.64
C SER A 17 -6.11 2.30 -26.81
N TRP A 18 -5.98 1.14 -27.44
CA TRP A 18 -6.03 -0.15 -26.76
C TRP A 18 -4.86 -0.30 -25.78
N PHE A 19 -3.63 0.00 -26.21
CA PHE A 19 -2.47 -0.07 -25.32
C PHE A 19 -2.59 0.90 -24.14
N PHE A 20 -3.11 2.11 -24.37
CA PHE A 20 -3.36 3.07 -23.30
C PHE A 20 -4.38 2.53 -22.29
N GLN A 21 -5.42 1.86 -22.78
CA GLN A 21 -6.43 1.24 -21.92
C GLN A 21 -5.84 0.10 -21.07
N ILE A 22 -5.03 -0.79 -21.66
CA ILE A 22 -4.32 -1.84 -20.90
C ILE A 22 -3.44 -1.21 -19.82
N GLN A 23 -2.66 -0.18 -20.16
CA GLN A 23 -1.76 0.46 -19.20
C GLN A 23 -2.51 1.05 -18.00
N ASN A 24 -3.67 1.67 -18.22
CA ASN A 24 -4.49 2.20 -17.13
C ASN A 24 -5.09 1.08 -16.26
N GLN A 25 -5.57 0.00 -16.89
CA GLN A 25 -6.11 -1.15 -16.15
C GLN A 25 -5.04 -1.82 -15.28
N GLU A 26 -3.82 -1.97 -15.78
CA GLU A 26 -2.70 -2.50 -14.99
C GLU A 26 -2.37 -1.59 -13.80
N TRP A 27 -2.41 -0.27 -13.99
CA TRP A 27 -2.18 0.68 -12.89
C TRP A 27 -3.27 0.58 -11.80
N ASP A 28 -4.54 0.59 -12.18
CA ASP A 28 -5.66 0.47 -11.24
C ASP A 28 -5.58 -0.84 -10.44
N MET A 29 -5.27 -1.93 -11.13
CA MET A 29 -5.13 -3.24 -10.52
C MET A 29 -3.96 -3.30 -9.53
N LEU A 30 -2.75 -2.87 -9.93
CA LEU A 30 -1.59 -2.87 -9.03
C LEU A 30 -1.82 -1.97 -7.82
N ARG A 31 -2.44 -0.80 -8.01
CA ARG A 31 -2.78 0.10 -6.92
C ARG A 31 -3.78 -0.54 -5.95
N SER A 32 -4.80 -1.25 -6.45
CA SER A 32 -5.75 -1.98 -5.60
C SER A 32 -5.05 -3.08 -4.82
N MET A 33 -4.24 -3.91 -5.49
CA MET A 33 -3.50 -4.99 -4.85
C MET A 33 -2.59 -4.48 -3.73
N LEU A 34 -1.84 -3.40 -3.97
CA LEU A 34 -1.00 -2.77 -2.95
C LEU A 34 -1.83 -2.23 -1.79
N LYS A 35 -2.96 -1.59 -2.08
CA LYS A 35 -3.85 -1.04 -1.06
C LYS A 35 -4.44 -2.13 -0.17
N ASP A 36 -4.91 -3.22 -0.77
CA ASP A 36 -5.49 -4.36 -0.05
C ASP A 36 -4.44 -5.06 0.81
N ALA A 37 -3.26 -5.34 0.24
CA ALA A 37 -2.16 -5.95 0.99
C ALA A 37 -1.68 -5.05 2.14
N ASN A 38 -1.56 -3.73 1.92
CA ASN A 38 -1.18 -2.81 2.99
C ASN A 38 -2.24 -2.76 4.10
N ASN A 39 -3.53 -2.73 3.75
CA ASN A 39 -4.63 -2.78 4.71
C ASN A 39 -4.63 -4.06 5.56
N ILE A 40 -4.38 -5.23 4.94
CA ILE A 40 -4.25 -6.51 5.65
C ILE A 40 -3.02 -6.46 6.57
N ALA A 41 -1.89 -5.97 6.08
CA ALA A 41 -0.66 -5.92 6.87
C ALA A 41 -0.77 -5.00 8.08
N VAL A 42 -1.35 -3.80 7.95
CA VAL A 42 -1.58 -2.92 9.12
C VAL A 42 -2.63 -3.49 10.08
N HIS A 43 -3.59 -4.28 9.57
CA HIS A 43 -4.53 -5.01 10.39
C HIS A 43 -3.84 -6.04 11.26
N ASP A 44 -3.05 -6.93 10.67
CA ASP A 44 -2.35 -7.96 11.42
C ASP A 44 -1.37 -7.33 12.42
N ALA A 45 -0.62 -6.31 11.99
CA ALA A 45 0.29 -5.56 12.87
C ALA A 45 -0.41 -4.87 14.05
N SER A 46 -1.65 -4.39 13.86
CA SER A 46 -2.40 -3.74 14.93
C SER A 46 -2.83 -4.70 16.05
N GLN A 47 -2.78 -6.02 15.80
CA GLN A 47 -3.15 -7.06 16.76
C GLN A 47 -1.98 -7.47 17.68
N GLU A 48 -0.75 -7.08 17.34
CA GLU A 48 0.46 -7.44 18.10
C GLU A 48 0.58 -6.58 19.37
N LEU A 49 -0.25 -6.89 20.37
CA LEU A 49 -0.24 -6.21 21.65
C LEU A 49 0.87 -6.71 22.56
N ASN A 50 1.47 -5.80 23.32
CA ASN A 50 2.36 -6.16 24.40
C ASN A 50 1.57 -6.86 25.53
N GLU A 51 1.72 -8.18 25.64
CA GLU A 51 0.95 -9.00 26.57
C GLU A 51 1.15 -8.62 28.04
N SER A 52 2.32 -8.10 28.42
CA SER A 52 2.58 -7.63 29.78
C SER A 52 1.79 -6.35 30.12
N ALA A 53 1.65 -5.45 29.15
CA ALA A 53 0.83 -4.24 29.26
C ALA A 53 -0.67 -4.57 29.20
N ARG A 54 -1.04 -5.52 28.34
CA ARG A 54 -2.42 -6.02 28.18
C ARG A 54 -2.94 -6.62 29.48
N ALA A 55 -2.14 -7.41 30.18
CA ALA A 55 -2.48 -7.95 31.50
C ALA A 55 -2.74 -6.87 32.57
N GLN A 56 -2.20 -5.67 32.37
CA GLN A 56 -2.41 -4.50 33.24
C GLN A 56 -3.56 -3.60 32.74
N GLY A 57 -4.32 -4.04 31.74
CA GLY A 57 -5.42 -3.28 31.14
C GLY A 57 -4.97 -2.15 30.21
N ARG A 58 -3.71 -2.16 29.75
CA ARG A 58 -3.18 -1.17 28.81
C ARG A 58 -3.10 -1.77 27.41
N LEU A 59 -3.58 -1.02 26.42
CA LEU A 59 -3.51 -1.41 25.01
C LEU A 59 -2.32 -0.71 24.38
N ILE A 60 -1.17 -1.39 24.45
CA ILE A 60 0.11 -0.95 23.88
C ILE A 60 0.50 -1.98 22.84
N ILE A 61 0.83 -1.54 21.63
CA ILE A 61 1.24 -2.39 20.52
C ILE A 61 2.75 -2.63 20.66
N ASP A 62 3.20 -3.87 20.54
CA ASP A 62 4.63 -4.19 20.53
C ASP A 62 5.25 -3.75 19.18
N PRO A 63 6.16 -2.78 19.15
CA PRO A 63 6.66 -2.25 17.89
C PRO A 63 7.49 -3.26 17.07
N ALA A 64 8.19 -4.17 17.75
CA ALA A 64 9.05 -5.15 17.08
C ALA A 64 8.22 -6.27 16.47
N GLU A 65 7.25 -6.80 17.21
CA GLU A 65 6.32 -7.82 16.71
C GLU A 65 5.41 -7.24 15.63
N ALA A 66 4.82 -6.05 15.85
CA ALA A 66 3.98 -5.38 14.85
C ALA A 66 4.71 -5.14 13.52
N PHE A 67 5.96 -4.70 13.55
CA PHE A 67 6.74 -4.51 12.32
C PHE A 67 7.10 -5.83 11.63
N ALA A 68 7.42 -6.87 12.41
CA ALA A 68 7.71 -8.19 11.87
C ALA A 68 6.47 -8.80 11.19
N THR A 69 5.33 -8.78 11.87
CA THR A 69 4.02 -9.23 11.34
C THR A 69 3.61 -8.41 10.13
N PHE A 70 3.74 -7.08 10.18
CA PHE A 70 3.48 -6.21 9.03
C PHE A 70 4.27 -6.64 7.78
N ARG A 71 5.59 -6.85 7.94
CA ARG A 71 6.46 -7.25 6.85
C ARG A 71 6.10 -8.64 6.32
N GLN A 72 5.83 -9.59 7.21
CA GLN A 72 5.42 -10.94 6.85
C GLN A 72 4.10 -10.96 6.08
N SER A 73 3.09 -10.21 6.55
CA SER A 73 1.81 -10.08 5.86
C SER A 73 1.96 -9.42 4.50
N LEU A 74 2.80 -8.38 4.36
CA LEU A 74 3.10 -7.81 3.04
C LEU A 74 3.75 -8.84 2.09
N GLN A 75 4.74 -9.58 2.58
CA GLN A 75 5.43 -10.62 1.79
C GLN A 75 4.47 -11.69 1.30
N ALA A 76 3.63 -12.20 2.19
CA ALA A 76 2.66 -13.24 1.87
C ALA A 76 1.60 -12.76 0.87
N ASN A 77 1.07 -11.55 1.04
CA ASN A 77 -0.02 -11.03 0.20
C ASN A 77 0.45 -10.52 -1.17
N LEU A 78 1.69 -10.04 -1.29
CA LEU A 78 2.24 -9.50 -2.54
C LEU A 78 3.22 -10.46 -3.25
N GLY A 79 3.54 -11.60 -2.63
CA GLY A 79 4.52 -12.55 -3.14
C GLY A 79 5.91 -11.92 -3.22
N LEU A 80 6.42 -11.43 -2.09
CA LEU A 80 7.72 -10.77 -2.00
C LEU A 80 8.73 -11.63 -1.24
N ASP A 81 10.01 -11.39 -1.50
CA ASP A 81 11.12 -11.97 -0.74
C ASP A 81 11.42 -11.19 0.57
N ASP A 82 12.48 -11.60 1.26
CA ASP A 82 12.96 -10.97 2.49
C ASP A 82 13.33 -9.48 2.33
N GLY A 83 13.69 -9.08 1.12
CA GLY A 83 14.00 -7.71 0.73
C GLY A 83 12.80 -6.92 0.22
N LEU A 84 11.57 -7.46 0.27
CA LEU A 84 10.38 -6.87 -0.33
C LEU A 84 10.47 -6.70 -1.86
N SER A 85 11.32 -7.51 -2.49
CA SER A 85 11.38 -7.60 -3.95
C SER A 85 10.39 -8.66 -4.43
N PRO A 86 9.71 -8.41 -5.56
CA PRO A 86 8.74 -9.36 -6.11
C PRO A 86 9.41 -10.69 -6.47
N LEU A 87 8.79 -11.79 -6.03
CA LEU A 87 9.17 -13.13 -6.46
C LEU A 87 8.81 -13.36 -7.94
N ALA A 88 9.45 -14.36 -8.55
CA ALA A 88 9.14 -14.77 -9.91
C ALA A 88 7.64 -15.11 -10.05
N GLY A 89 6.98 -14.49 -11.03
CA GLY A 89 5.54 -14.63 -11.26
C GLY A 89 4.66 -13.58 -10.56
N SER A 90 5.24 -12.69 -9.74
CA SER A 90 4.52 -11.51 -9.25
C SER A 90 4.19 -10.56 -10.40
N ARG A 91 3.07 -9.83 -10.27
CA ARG A 91 2.70 -8.75 -11.22
C ARG A 91 3.52 -7.48 -10.99
N LEU A 92 4.08 -7.33 -9.79
CA LEU A 92 4.96 -6.22 -9.44
C LEU A 92 6.32 -6.42 -10.11
N GLN A 93 6.86 -5.33 -10.67
CA GLN A 93 8.15 -5.34 -11.38
C GLN A 93 9.30 -4.77 -10.55
N THR A 94 8.97 -4.03 -9.49
CA THR A 94 9.93 -3.31 -8.67
C THR A 94 9.71 -3.61 -7.20
N GLN A 95 10.79 -3.47 -6.43
CA GLN A 95 10.75 -3.59 -4.98
C GLN A 95 9.66 -2.70 -4.37
N VAL A 96 8.95 -3.23 -3.39
CA VAL A 96 8.02 -2.48 -2.55
C VAL A 96 8.81 -1.93 -1.38
N LYS A 97 8.68 -0.63 -1.11
CA LYS A 97 9.36 0.02 0.01
C LYS A 97 8.36 0.44 1.05
N ILE A 98 8.73 0.26 2.31
CA ILE A 98 7.99 0.80 3.45
C ILE A 98 8.57 2.18 3.74
N VAL A 99 7.85 3.23 3.36
CA VAL A 99 8.32 4.62 3.53
C VAL A 99 7.85 5.23 4.84
N LYS A 100 6.82 4.65 5.44
CA LYS A 100 6.37 4.99 6.78
C LYS A 100 5.79 3.77 7.47
N PHE A 101 6.15 3.60 8.74
CA PHE A 101 5.51 2.69 9.67
C PHE A 101 5.48 3.39 11.03
N ASP A 102 4.30 3.62 11.55
CA ASP A 102 4.06 4.40 12.76
C ASP A 102 3.01 3.72 13.63
N ILE A 103 3.17 3.83 14.93
CA ILE A 103 2.29 3.23 15.93
C ILE A 103 1.85 4.35 16.86
N VAL A 104 0.54 4.52 16.97
CA VAL A 104 -0.07 5.51 17.84
C VAL A 104 -0.91 4.77 18.86
N ASP A 105 -0.46 4.73 20.11
CA ASP A 105 -1.12 4.02 21.20
C ASP A 105 -1.02 4.80 22.52
N GLN A 106 -1.34 4.15 23.65
CA GLN A 106 -1.28 4.77 24.97
C GLN A 106 0.13 5.15 25.43
N SER A 107 1.18 4.53 24.86
CA SER A 107 2.58 4.86 25.15
C SER A 107 3.04 6.12 24.41
N SER A 108 2.37 6.47 23.30
CA SER A 108 2.65 7.68 22.51
C SER A 108 2.28 8.99 23.23
N GLY A 109 1.62 8.91 24.39
CA GLY A 109 1.20 10.08 25.18
C GLY A 109 0.00 10.85 24.58
N VAL A 110 -0.69 10.25 23.61
CA VAL A 110 -1.92 10.81 23.02
C VAL A 110 -3.15 10.37 23.79
N THR A 111 -4.19 11.21 23.77
CA THR A 111 -5.50 10.86 24.30
C THR A 111 -6.45 10.64 23.13
N PHE A 112 -7.15 9.50 23.14
CA PHE A 112 -8.14 9.19 22.12
C PHE A 112 -9.51 9.81 22.46
N PRO A 113 -10.29 10.27 21.47
CA PRO A 113 -9.99 10.28 20.04
C PRO A 113 -8.90 11.28 19.65
N PHE A 114 -8.05 10.91 18.70
CA PHE A 114 -6.92 11.71 18.22
C PHE A 114 -7.03 11.94 16.71
N LEU A 115 -6.77 13.16 16.25
CA LEU A 115 -6.69 13.47 14.82
C LEU A 115 -5.26 13.21 14.33
N TYR A 116 -5.08 12.15 13.55
CA TYR A 116 -3.81 11.85 12.91
C TYR A 116 -3.75 12.53 11.53
N GLU A 117 -2.74 13.37 11.33
CA GLU A 117 -2.49 14.11 10.09
C GLU A 117 -1.06 13.90 9.58
N ASP A 118 -0.95 13.55 8.31
CA ASP A 118 0.31 13.49 7.57
C ASP A 118 0.12 14.08 6.17
N SER A 119 0.55 15.33 5.99
CA SER A 119 0.43 16.05 4.72
C SER A 119 1.30 15.47 3.61
N ASN A 120 2.37 14.75 3.94
CA ASN A 120 3.28 14.17 2.93
C ASN A 120 2.61 13.01 2.18
N TYR A 121 1.71 12.30 2.86
CA TYR A 121 1.01 11.13 2.32
C TYR A 121 -0.52 11.31 2.25
N GLY A 122 -1.01 12.53 2.51
CA GLY A 122 -2.44 12.86 2.44
C GLY A 122 -3.30 12.09 3.44
N ILE A 123 -2.76 11.77 4.61
CA ILE A 123 -3.50 11.04 5.66
C ILE A 123 -4.14 12.06 6.59
N THR A 124 -5.46 11.99 6.72
CA THR A 124 -6.22 12.76 7.73
C THR A 124 -7.33 11.85 8.26
N LYS A 125 -7.18 11.35 9.48
CA LYS A 125 -8.15 10.43 10.08
C LYS A 125 -8.24 10.62 11.59
N TYR A 126 -9.47 10.63 12.10
CA TYR A 126 -9.73 10.49 13.54
C TYR A 126 -9.58 9.02 13.93
N ILE A 127 -8.65 8.72 14.83
CA ILE A 127 -8.46 7.40 15.40
C ILE A 127 -9.04 7.36 16.82
N GLN A 128 -9.80 6.31 17.13
CA GLN A 128 -10.51 6.14 18.40
C GLN A 128 -9.72 5.33 19.44
N GLY A 129 -8.62 4.70 19.02
CA GLY A 129 -7.79 3.88 19.88
C GLY A 129 -6.43 3.58 19.25
N PRO A 130 -5.65 2.66 19.88
CA PRO A 130 -4.36 2.23 19.40
C PRO A 130 -4.42 1.85 17.92
N SER A 131 -3.45 2.31 17.13
CA SER A 131 -3.48 2.21 15.68
C SER A 131 -2.10 1.98 15.09
N VAL A 132 -2.06 1.25 13.99
CA VAL A 132 -0.89 1.14 13.10
C VAL A 132 -1.16 1.93 11.83
N ILE A 133 -0.18 2.74 11.44
CA ILE A 133 -0.18 3.53 10.22
C ILE A 133 1.00 3.10 9.38
N ALA A 134 0.76 2.75 8.12
CA ALA A 134 1.85 2.43 7.20
C ALA A 134 1.62 3.02 5.82
N VAL A 135 2.72 3.40 5.17
CA VAL A 135 2.74 3.85 3.79
C VAL A 135 3.77 3.03 3.05
N ILE A 136 3.34 2.40 1.96
CA ILE A 136 4.22 1.69 1.05
C ILE A 136 4.24 2.36 -0.31
N GLU A 137 5.36 2.24 -1.00
CA GLU A 137 5.54 2.74 -2.37
C GLU A 137 6.11 1.66 -3.29
N THR A 138 5.77 1.75 -4.57
CA THR A 138 6.46 1.03 -5.65
C THR A 138 6.42 1.84 -6.94
N ALA A 139 7.26 1.48 -7.91
CA ALA A 139 7.31 2.21 -9.18
C ALA A 139 6.05 2.00 -10.01
N HIS A 140 5.72 2.99 -10.84
CA HIS A 140 4.61 2.89 -11.77
C HIS A 140 4.91 1.85 -12.88
N PRO A 141 3.96 0.98 -13.27
CA PRO A 141 4.15 0.08 -14.40
C PRO A 141 4.30 0.86 -15.72
N VAL A 142 5.35 0.58 -16.47
CA VAL A 142 5.60 1.22 -17.78
C VAL A 142 5.46 0.18 -18.88
N LEU A 143 4.36 0.26 -19.65
CA LEU A 143 4.17 -0.56 -20.86
C LEU A 143 4.55 0.20 -22.12
N ILE A 144 4.28 1.51 -22.16
CA ILE A 144 4.71 2.41 -23.24
C ILE A 144 5.59 3.48 -22.63
N SER A 145 6.79 3.66 -23.18
CA SER A 145 7.71 4.74 -22.78
C SER A 145 7.07 6.10 -23.01
N ARG A 146 6.94 6.90 -21.95
CA ARG A 146 6.44 8.28 -22.00
C ARG A 146 7.59 9.25 -21.77
N ALA A 147 7.47 10.45 -22.33
CA ALA A 147 8.45 11.52 -22.09
C ALA A 147 8.47 12.01 -20.62
N LYS A 148 7.37 11.82 -19.87
CA LYS A 148 7.26 12.18 -18.46
C LYS A 148 7.34 10.93 -17.59
N VAL A 149 8.27 10.91 -16.64
CA VAL A 149 8.34 9.88 -15.60
C VAL A 149 7.07 9.96 -14.76
N GLN A 150 6.42 8.82 -14.62
CA GLN A 150 5.18 8.71 -13.85
C GLN A 150 5.53 8.56 -12.36
N GLU A 151 4.77 9.22 -11.50
CA GLU A 151 4.99 9.18 -10.05
C GLU A 151 4.81 7.76 -9.51
N ALA A 152 5.54 7.45 -8.43
CA ALA A 152 5.42 6.17 -7.74
C ALA A 152 3.98 5.96 -7.25
N ILE A 153 3.57 4.69 -7.21
CA ILE A 153 2.30 4.31 -6.59
C ILE A 153 2.54 4.34 -5.08
N ILE A 154 1.92 5.29 -4.39
CA ILE A 154 1.98 5.43 -2.94
C ILE A 154 0.60 5.06 -2.38
N VAL A 155 0.56 4.12 -1.44
CA VAL A 155 -0.69 3.72 -0.79
C VAL A 155 -0.56 3.80 0.74
N PRO A 156 -1.25 4.75 1.39
CA PRO A 156 -1.33 4.81 2.84
C PRO A 156 -2.38 3.83 3.38
N ALA A 157 -2.18 3.31 4.58
CA ALA A 157 -3.14 2.51 5.34
C ALA A 157 -3.10 2.91 6.82
N VAL A 158 -4.27 2.91 7.46
CA VAL A 158 -4.44 3.24 8.89
C VAL A 158 -5.45 2.26 9.46
N GLN A 159 -5.02 1.48 10.44
CA GLN A 159 -5.86 0.46 11.06
C GLN A 159 -5.80 0.59 12.58
N GLU A 160 -6.99 0.69 13.16
CA GLU A 160 -7.19 0.74 14.60
C GLU A 160 -7.27 -0.71 15.12
N TYR A 161 -6.68 -0.95 16.28
CA TYR A 161 -6.87 -2.18 17.02
C TYR A 161 -8.35 -2.35 17.33
N LYS A 162 -8.87 -3.52 16.99
CA LYS A 162 -10.21 -3.96 17.36
C LYS A 162 -10.09 -5.34 18.00
N MET A 163 -10.74 -5.48 19.15
CA MET A 163 -10.92 -6.78 19.77
C MET A 163 -11.89 -7.57 18.88
N ASN A 164 -11.45 -8.73 18.37
CA ASN A 164 -12.35 -9.63 17.66
C ASN A 164 -13.33 -10.21 18.67
N ASP A 165 -14.60 -9.81 18.57
CA ASP A 165 -15.73 -10.40 19.31
C ASP A 165 -16.04 -11.82 18.79
#